data_AF-A0A533X0J6-F1
#
_entry.id   AF-A0A533X0J6-F1
#
_cell.length_a   1.000
_cell.length_b   1.000
_cell.length_c   1.000
_cell.angle_alpha   90.00
_cell.angle_beta   90.00
_cell.angle_gamma   90.00
#
_symmetry.space_group_name_H-M   'P 1'
#
loop_
_entity.id
_entity.type
_entity.pdbx_description
1 polymer ?
#
loop_
_entity_poly.entity_id
_entity_poly.type
_entity_poly.pdbx_seq_one_letter_code
_entity_poly.pdbx_strand_id
1 'polypeptide(L)'
;MLWDTENEPEDYDEINVVKPGFNIGWEQVMGPIDRAGRRVSELLPLGGFHYEDPVFSWHQAQGITDIEFLNSTRIGDKYAYNIFVGDIVNGNLYYFTVNKDRTGLELSSPGLDDLVADNDSELEAVTFGTGFDGIRDIETGSDGYLYVLRIMATCIA
;
A
#
# COMPACT_ATOMS: atom_id res chain seq x y z
N MET A 1 -10.73 -13.07 -1.76
CA MET A 1 -9.61 -12.27 -2.25
C MET A 1 -9.09 -11.49 -1.08
N LEU A 2 -7.78 -11.48 -0.89
CA LEU A 2 -7.11 -10.85 0.22
C LEU A 2 -6.12 -9.84 -0.37
N TRP A 3 -6.04 -8.68 0.25
CA TRP A 3 -5.06 -7.66 -0.02
C TRP A 3 -4.31 -7.44 1.28
N ASP A 4 -3.04 -7.13 1.19
CA ASP A 4 -2.17 -6.84 2.33
C ASP A 4 -1.20 -5.71 1.97
N THR A 5 -0.61 -5.16 3.02
CA THR A 5 0.47 -4.20 2.98
C THR A 5 1.66 -4.76 3.71
N GLU A 6 2.85 -4.50 3.17
CA GLU A 6 4.12 -4.94 3.74
C GLU A 6 5.04 -3.73 3.88
N ASN A 7 5.74 -3.68 5.01
CA ASN A 7 6.70 -2.64 5.32
C ASN A 7 8.10 -3.20 5.18
N GLU A 8 8.98 -2.43 4.55
CA GLU A 8 10.36 -2.82 4.31
C GLU A 8 11.36 -1.91 5.05
N PRO A 9 12.58 -2.41 5.38
CA PRO A 9 13.52 -1.64 6.20
C PRO A 9 14.09 -0.40 5.51
N GLU A 10 14.27 -0.44 4.19
CA GLU A 10 14.92 0.63 3.43
C GLU A 10 14.02 1.13 2.30
N ASP A 11 13.68 0.23 1.38
CA ASP A 11 12.97 0.57 0.15
C ASP A 11 11.86 -0.44 -0.16
N TYR A 12 10.87 0.02 -0.94
CA TYR A 12 9.78 -0.79 -1.49
C TYR A 12 8.80 -1.34 -0.48
N ASP A 13 8.26 -0.47 0.36
CA ASP A 13 6.97 -0.73 0.98
C ASP A 13 5.91 -1.10 -0.08
N GLU A 14 5.03 -2.07 0.19
CA GLU A 14 4.20 -2.72 -0.84
C GLU A 14 2.70 -2.77 -0.51
N ILE A 15 1.88 -2.74 -1.57
CA ILE A 15 0.51 -3.26 -1.58
C ILE A 15 0.48 -4.52 -2.43
N ASN A 16 -0.08 -5.61 -1.90
CA ASN A 16 -0.10 -6.92 -2.53
C ASN A 16 -1.53 -7.48 -2.67
N VAL A 17 -1.74 -8.33 -3.68
CA VAL A 17 -2.99 -9.12 -3.86
C VAL A 17 -2.66 -10.58 -3.63
N VAL A 18 -2.99 -11.07 -2.44
CA VAL A 18 -2.63 -12.42 -2.01
C VAL A 18 -3.47 -13.49 -2.70
N LYS A 19 -2.79 -14.37 -3.43
CA LYS A 19 -3.36 -15.57 -4.06
C LYS A 19 -2.85 -16.85 -3.38
N PRO A 20 -3.55 -17.99 -3.49
CA PRO A 20 -3.08 -19.25 -2.92
C PRO A 20 -1.68 -19.63 -3.43
N GLY A 21 -0.73 -19.82 -2.50
CA GLY A 21 0.65 -20.11 -2.83
C GLY A 21 1.50 -18.86 -3.12
N PHE A 22 1.04 -17.67 -2.75
CA PHE A 22 1.83 -16.45 -2.86
C PHE A 22 3.09 -16.54 -2.00
N ASN A 23 4.25 -16.27 -2.62
CA ASN A 23 5.54 -16.11 -2.00
C ASN A 23 5.93 -14.65 -2.15
N ILE A 24 5.88 -13.92 -1.03
CA ILE A 24 6.12 -12.48 -0.92
C ILE A 24 7.56 -12.07 -1.28
N GLY A 25 8.47 -13.02 -1.48
CA GLY A 25 9.81 -12.72 -1.98
C GLY A 25 10.79 -12.18 -0.94
N TRP A 26 10.32 -11.75 0.23
CA TRP A 26 11.14 -11.23 1.32
C TRP A 26 12.28 -12.19 1.73
N GLU A 27 13.54 -11.76 1.83
CA GLU A 27 14.14 -10.47 1.42
C GLU A 27 14.84 -10.58 0.04
N GLN A 28 14.73 -11.73 -0.62
CA GLN A 28 15.54 -12.04 -1.81
C GLN A 28 15.12 -11.21 -3.03
N VAL A 29 13.81 -10.98 -3.20
CA VAL A 29 13.24 -10.38 -4.41
C VAL A 29 12.11 -9.37 -4.11
N MET A 30 12.37 -8.42 -3.23
CA MET A 30 11.44 -7.34 -2.86
C MET A 30 11.31 -6.27 -3.95
N GLY A 31 10.18 -5.56 -3.92
CA GLY A 31 9.82 -4.53 -4.88
C GLY A 31 9.53 -5.11 -6.27
N PRO A 32 9.13 -4.27 -7.23
CA PRO A 32 8.95 -4.70 -8.60
C PRO A 32 10.25 -5.27 -9.18
N ILE A 33 10.23 -6.52 -9.61
CA ILE A 33 11.42 -7.30 -10.02
C ILE A 33 12.28 -6.56 -11.04
N ASP A 34 11.63 -6.02 -12.07
CA ASP A 34 12.30 -5.34 -13.18
C ASP A 34 12.99 -4.04 -12.74
N ARG A 35 12.52 -3.44 -11.64
CA ARG A 35 13.03 -2.17 -11.10
C ARG A 35 14.07 -2.40 -10.00
N ALA A 36 13.86 -3.39 -9.14
CA ALA A 36 14.76 -3.75 -8.05
C ALA A 36 16.06 -4.44 -8.53
N GLY A 37 16.16 -4.80 -9.82
CA GLY A 37 17.32 -5.50 -10.37
C GLY A 37 17.47 -6.93 -9.83
N ARG A 38 16.36 -7.52 -9.40
CA ARG A 38 16.27 -8.87 -8.82
C ARG A 38 15.78 -9.86 -9.87
N ARG A 39 15.83 -11.14 -9.54
CA ARG A 39 15.32 -12.20 -10.42
C ARG A 39 14.55 -13.20 -9.60
N VAL A 40 13.33 -13.53 -10.00
CA VAL A 40 12.50 -14.57 -9.36
C VAL A 40 13.26 -15.91 -9.23
N SER A 41 14.21 -16.20 -10.13
CA SER A 41 15.09 -17.38 -10.03
C SER A 41 15.99 -17.42 -8.79
N GLU A 42 16.14 -16.32 -8.07
CA GLU A 42 16.86 -16.23 -6.79
C GLU A 42 16.05 -16.84 -5.64
N LEU A 43 14.72 -16.98 -5.81
CA LEU A 43 13.87 -17.67 -4.85
C LEU A 43 14.09 -19.18 -4.87
N LEU A 44 13.94 -19.79 -3.70
CA LEU A 44 13.86 -21.24 -3.60
C LEU A 44 12.62 -21.72 -4.38
N PRO A 45 12.77 -22.64 -5.36
CA PRO A 45 11.64 -23.17 -6.08
C PRO A 45 10.87 -24.13 -5.16
N LEU A 46 9.81 -23.63 -4.55
CA LEU A 46 8.89 -24.41 -3.74
C LEU A 46 7.66 -24.76 -4.58
N GLY A 47 7.37 -26.07 -4.70
CA GLY A 47 6.24 -26.54 -5.50
C GLY A 47 4.92 -25.99 -4.98
N GLY A 48 4.11 -25.41 -5.88
CA GLY A 48 2.83 -24.79 -5.53
C GLY A 48 2.93 -23.35 -5.02
N PHE A 49 4.14 -22.77 -4.98
CA PHE A 49 4.35 -21.38 -4.64
C PHE A 49 4.76 -20.55 -5.86
N HIS A 50 4.38 -19.28 -5.87
CA HIS A 50 4.69 -18.34 -6.94
C HIS A 50 4.89 -16.94 -6.37
N TYR A 51 5.80 -16.20 -6.99
CA TYR A 51 5.98 -14.77 -6.76
C TYR A 51 5.10 -13.99 -7.75
N GLU A 52 4.58 -12.85 -7.32
CA GLU A 52 3.96 -11.84 -8.17
C GLU A 52 4.50 -10.48 -7.72
N ASP A 53 4.71 -9.55 -8.65
CA ASP A 53 5.08 -8.18 -8.32
C ASP A 53 3.98 -7.50 -7.49
N PRO A 54 4.35 -6.53 -6.63
CA PRO A 54 3.37 -5.73 -5.92
C PRO A 54 2.48 -4.94 -6.89
N VAL A 55 1.24 -4.69 -6.47
CA VAL A 55 0.30 -3.88 -7.27
C VAL A 55 0.56 -2.38 -7.10
N PHE A 56 1.33 -2.01 -6.08
CA PHE A 56 1.90 -0.67 -5.89
C PHE A 56 3.05 -0.73 -4.90
N SER A 57 4.05 0.14 -5.08
CA SER A 57 5.13 0.31 -4.09
C SER A 57 5.48 1.77 -3.82
N TRP A 58 5.98 2.03 -2.63
CA TRP A 58 6.70 3.26 -2.31
C TRP A 58 8.19 2.96 -2.34
N HIS A 59 8.94 3.60 -3.25
CA HIS A 59 10.37 3.31 -3.36
C HIS A 59 11.09 3.63 -2.05
N GLN A 60 10.88 4.83 -1.49
CA GLN A 60 11.34 5.15 -0.14
C GLN A 60 10.32 4.61 0.87
N ALA A 61 10.77 3.77 1.82
CA ALA A 61 9.89 3.22 2.85
C ALA A 61 9.19 4.34 3.66
N GLN A 62 7.87 4.25 3.76
CA GLN A 62 7.02 5.16 4.54
C GLN A 62 6.59 4.51 5.87
N GLY A 63 6.85 3.21 6.04
CA GLY A 63 6.34 2.39 7.12
C GLY A 63 4.83 2.26 6.99
N ILE A 64 4.38 1.65 5.88
CA ILE A 64 2.95 1.43 5.64
C ILE A 64 2.34 0.64 6.78
N THR A 65 1.13 1.01 7.12
CA THR A 65 0.34 0.39 8.18
C THR A 65 -0.89 -0.24 7.58
N ASP A 66 -2.05 0.06 8.12
CA ASP A 66 -3.29 -0.60 7.76
C ASP A 66 -3.79 -0.23 6.36
N ILE A 67 -4.56 -1.17 5.79
CA ILE A 67 -5.20 -1.10 4.48
C ILE A 67 -6.70 -1.35 4.65
N GLU A 68 -7.51 -0.33 4.35
CA GLU A 68 -8.95 -0.40 4.54
C GLU A 68 -9.71 -0.15 3.24
N PHE A 69 -10.68 -1.03 2.96
CA PHE A 69 -11.63 -0.80 1.89
C PHE A 69 -12.83 -0.04 2.44
N LEU A 70 -13.05 1.19 1.97
CA LEU A 70 -14.19 1.98 2.43
C LEU A 70 -15.51 1.30 2.04
N ASN A 71 -16.15 0.62 2.98
CA ASN A 71 -17.40 -0.09 2.76
C ASN A 71 -18.61 0.84 2.96
N SER A 72 -18.58 2.00 2.30
CA SER A 72 -19.55 3.07 2.50
C SER A 72 -19.50 4.11 1.37
N THR A 73 -20.64 4.74 1.10
CA THR A 73 -20.74 5.92 0.21
C THR A 73 -20.78 7.24 0.97
N ARG A 74 -20.72 7.20 2.32
CA ARG A 74 -21.04 8.36 3.18
C ARG A 74 -20.07 9.53 3.03
N ILE A 75 -18.82 9.27 2.67
CA ILE A 75 -17.82 10.32 2.39
C ILE A 75 -17.66 10.62 0.88
N GLY A 76 -18.53 10.05 0.04
CA GLY A 76 -18.61 10.30 -1.40
C GLY A 76 -18.54 9.01 -2.23
N ASP A 77 -19.41 8.89 -3.23
CA ASP A 77 -19.53 7.68 -4.07
C ASP A 77 -18.22 7.30 -4.77
N LYS A 78 -17.38 8.29 -5.10
CA LYS A 78 -16.07 8.03 -5.73
C LYS A 78 -15.12 7.22 -4.85
N TYR A 79 -15.28 7.25 -3.53
CA TYR A 79 -14.40 6.55 -2.58
C TYR A 79 -14.94 5.17 -2.20
N ALA A 80 -16.21 4.88 -2.49
CA ALA A 80 -16.84 3.65 -2.07
C ALA A 80 -16.15 2.43 -2.69
N TYR A 81 -15.85 1.45 -1.85
CA TYR A 81 -15.21 0.17 -2.19
C TYR A 81 -13.78 0.27 -2.75
N ASN A 82 -13.15 1.43 -2.58
CA ASN A 82 -11.75 1.73 -2.87
C ASN A 82 -10.91 1.73 -1.60
N ILE A 83 -9.59 1.80 -1.76
CA ILE A 83 -8.64 1.55 -0.68
C ILE A 83 -8.13 2.86 -0.08
N PHE A 84 -8.02 2.86 1.25
CA PHE A 84 -7.21 3.80 2.02
C PHE A 84 -6.05 3.06 2.68
N VAL A 85 -4.88 3.67 2.66
CA VAL A 85 -3.67 3.11 3.28
C VAL A 85 -3.00 4.18 4.13
N GLY A 86 -2.52 3.84 5.32
CA GLY A 86 -1.84 4.79 6.21
C GLY A 86 -0.35 4.53 6.29
N ASP A 87 0.44 5.54 6.60
CA ASP A 87 1.84 5.35 7.03
C ASP A 87 2.11 5.85 8.46
N ILE A 88 3.17 5.29 9.04
CA ILE A 88 3.61 5.64 10.40
C ILE A 88 4.65 6.76 10.43
N VAL A 89 5.43 6.94 9.36
CA VAL A 89 6.59 7.84 9.37
C VAL A 89 6.18 9.30 9.20
N ASN A 90 5.28 9.58 8.26
CA ASN A 90 4.86 10.92 7.86
C ASN A 90 3.42 11.24 8.25
N GLY A 91 2.61 10.21 8.52
CA GLY A 91 1.20 10.36 8.79
C GLY A 91 0.38 10.73 7.57
N ASN A 92 0.76 10.20 6.40
CA ASN A 92 -0.04 10.37 5.21
C ASN A 92 -1.10 9.26 5.15
N LEU A 93 -2.31 9.67 4.80
CA LEU A 93 -3.38 8.79 4.38
C LEU A 93 -3.39 8.80 2.85
N TYR A 94 -3.16 7.65 2.25
CA TYR A 94 -3.18 7.43 0.80
C TYR A 94 -4.55 6.95 0.34
N TYR A 95 -4.88 7.20 -0.93
CA TYR A 95 -6.11 6.72 -1.55
C TYR A 95 -5.82 6.10 -2.91
N PHE A 96 -6.40 4.93 -3.15
CA PHE A 96 -6.25 4.21 -4.41
C PHE A 96 -7.59 3.74 -4.94
N THR A 97 -7.84 4.05 -6.21
CA THR A 97 -8.98 3.47 -6.93
C THR A 97 -8.62 2.05 -7.35
N VAL A 98 -9.47 1.09 -7.02
CA VAL A 98 -9.26 -0.31 -7.35
C VAL A 98 -9.91 -0.63 -8.68
N ASN A 99 -9.19 -1.37 -9.53
CA ASN A 99 -9.72 -1.72 -10.84
C ASN A 99 -10.97 -2.60 -10.73
N LYS A 100 -11.73 -2.67 -11.81
CA LYS A 100 -13.01 -3.39 -11.86
C LYS A 100 -12.95 -4.85 -11.38
N ASP A 101 -11.87 -5.55 -11.71
CA ASP A 101 -11.69 -6.97 -11.40
C ASP A 101 -11.04 -7.18 -10.02
N ARG A 102 -10.67 -6.08 -9.35
CA ARG A 102 -10.01 -6.01 -8.05
C ARG A 102 -8.70 -6.79 -7.98
N THR A 103 -7.93 -6.74 -9.06
CA THR A 103 -6.60 -7.36 -9.17
C THR A 103 -5.46 -6.35 -9.21
N GLY A 104 -5.75 -5.06 -9.03
CA GLY A 104 -4.78 -3.98 -9.09
C GLY A 104 -5.44 -2.62 -8.98
N LEU A 105 -4.65 -1.57 -9.20
CA LEU A 105 -5.04 -0.18 -8.99
C LEU A 105 -5.21 0.57 -10.31
N GLU A 106 -6.08 1.57 -10.31
CA GLU A 106 -6.24 2.53 -11.40
C GLU A 106 -5.44 3.79 -11.08
N LEU A 107 -4.27 3.93 -11.70
CA LEU A 107 -3.42 5.11 -11.58
C LEU A 107 -3.41 5.86 -12.91
N SER A 108 -3.62 7.18 -12.83
CA SER A 108 -3.63 8.06 -14.01
C SER A 108 -2.74 9.28 -13.86
N SER A 109 -2.06 9.40 -12.71
CA SER A 109 -1.17 10.52 -12.45
C SER A 109 0.16 10.30 -13.20
N PRO A 110 0.74 11.34 -13.82
CA PRO A 110 2.02 11.22 -14.51
C PRO A 110 3.11 10.64 -13.60
N GLY A 111 3.92 9.71 -14.13
CA GLY A 111 5.00 9.05 -13.40
C GLY A 111 4.64 7.67 -12.85
N LEU A 112 3.38 7.47 -12.44
CA LEU A 112 2.93 6.23 -11.78
C LEU A 112 2.57 5.07 -12.74
N ASP A 113 2.96 5.14 -14.00
CA ASP A 113 2.73 4.06 -14.97
C ASP A 113 3.47 2.77 -14.60
N ASP A 114 4.54 2.90 -13.81
CA ASP A 114 5.35 1.81 -13.29
C ASP A 114 4.88 1.28 -11.93
N LEU A 115 3.79 1.83 -11.39
CA LEU A 115 3.20 1.47 -10.10
C LEU A 115 4.11 1.76 -8.89
N VAL A 116 5.06 2.69 -9.01
CA VAL A 116 5.95 3.05 -7.91
C VAL A 116 5.87 4.55 -7.66
N ALA A 117 5.68 4.95 -6.40
CA ALA A 117 5.96 6.31 -5.96
C ALA A 117 7.43 6.44 -5.57
N ASP A 118 8.23 7.12 -6.41
CA ASP A 118 9.68 7.27 -6.24
C ASP A 118 10.18 8.70 -6.07
N ASN A 119 9.26 9.67 -6.15
CA ASN A 119 9.55 11.08 -5.95
C ASN A 119 8.38 11.80 -5.27
N ASP A 120 8.64 13.03 -4.79
CA ASP A 120 7.66 13.82 -4.05
C ASP A 120 6.36 14.07 -4.85
N SER A 121 6.44 14.23 -6.18
CA SER A 121 5.26 14.50 -7.01
C SER A 121 4.36 13.27 -7.14
N GLU A 122 4.95 12.09 -7.25
CA GLU A 122 4.22 10.82 -7.27
C GLU A 122 3.64 10.46 -5.90
N LEU A 123 4.39 10.71 -4.83
CA LEU A 123 3.90 10.54 -3.46
C LEU A 123 2.71 11.45 -3.17
N GLU A 124 2.81 12.73 -3.55
CA GLU A 124 1.71 13.69 -3.43
C GLU A 124 0.49 13.24 -4.25
N ALA A 125 0.69 12.68 -5.44
CA ALA A 125 -0.38 12.23 -6.32
C ALA A 125 -1.24 11.09 -5.74
N VAL A 126 -0.69 10.28 -4.84
CA VAL A 126 -1.44 9.20 -4.14
C VAL A 126 -1.87 9.59 -2.72
N THR A 127 -1.44 10.76 -2.23
CA THR A 127 -1.77 11.25 -0.88
C THR A 127 -3.16 11.88 -0.85
N PHE A 128 -4.03 11.32 -0.03
CA PHE A 128 -5.39 11.83 0.21
C PHE A 128 -5.44 12.88 1.32
N GLY A 129 -4.66 12.69 2.38
CA GLY A 129 -4.65 13.60 3.51
C GLY A 129 -3.39 13.45 4.35
N THR A 130 -3.07 14.48 5.11
CA THR A 130 -1.87 14.57 5.95
C THR A 130 -2.20 15.16 7.32
N GLY A 131 -1.21 15.17 8.22
CA GLY A 131 -1.35 15.77 9.55
C GLY A 131 -1.96 14.82 10.59
N PHE A 132 -1.88 13.51 10.34
CA PHE A 132 -2.39 12.49 11.25
C PHE A 132 -1.36 12.05 12.32
N ASP A 133 -0.14 12.60 12.33
CA ASP A 133 1.03 11.92 12.97
C ASP A 133 1.13 10.47 12.49
N GLY A 134 1.84 9.58 13.18
CA GLY A 134 1.91 8.19 12.74
C GLY A 134 0.54 7.50 12.75
N ILE A 135 0.03 7.11 11.57
CA ILE A 135 -1.18 6.31 11.42
C ILE A 135 -0.87 4.85 11.79
N ARG A 136 -1.80 4.19 12.46
CA ARG A 136 -1.66 2.79 12.89
C ARG A 136 -2.74 1.87 12.35
N ASP A 137 -3.95 2.38 12.22
CA ASP A 137 -5.15 1.59 11.92
C ASP A 137 -6.18 2.47 11.23
N ILE A 138 -6.95 1.90 10.28
CA ILE A 138 -7.98 2.59 9.51
C ILE A 138 -9.22 1.68 9.47
N GLU A 139 -10.40 2.20 9.79
CA GLU A 139 -11.60 1.35 9.78
C GLU A 139 -12.82 2.12 9.31
N THR A 140 -13.66 1.47 8.50
CA THR A 140 -15.00 1.95 8.21
C THR A 140 -15.92 1.65 9.39
N GLY A 141 -16.29 2.68 10.15
CA GLY A 141 -17.22 2.51 11.25
C GLY A 141 -18.60 2.06 10.80
N SER A 142 -19.39 1.53 11.73
CA SER A 142 -20.79 1.12 11.45
C SER A 142 -21.71 2.25 10.99
N ASP A 143 -21.31 3.50 11.20
CA ASP A 143 -21.98 4.68 10.67
C ASP A 143 -21.51 5.03 9.25
N GLY A 144 -20.52 4.34 8.71
CA GLY A 144 -20.00 4.51 7.36
C GLY A 144 -18.97 5.64 7.21
N TYR A 145 -18.49 6.25 8.28
CA TYR A 145 -17.32 7.13 8.21
C TYR A 145 -16.02 6.34 8.32
N LEU A 146 -14.94 6.89 7.75
CA LEU A 146 -13.58 6.39 7.89
C LEU A 146 -12.99 6.91 9.20
N TYR A 147 -12.48 6.01 10.04
CA TYR A 147 -11.80 6.32 11.29
C TYR A 147 -10.31 6.04 11.14
N VAL A 148 -9.48 6.92 11.66
CA VAL A 148 -8.01 6.79 11.62
C VAL A 148 -7.49 6.80 13.04
N LEU A 149 -6.83 5.71 13.44
CA LEU A 149 -6.10 5.63 14.70
C LEU A 149 -4.69 6.16 14.48
N ARG A 150 -4.29 7.13 15.31
CA ARG A 150 -2.94 7.70 15.30
C ARG A 150 -2.20 7.49 16.60
N ILE A 151 -0.88 7.45 16.53
CA ILE A 151 0.02 7.51 17.69
C ILE A 151 0.77 8.84 17.70
N MET A 152 0.71 9.52 18.85
CA MET A 152 1.55 10.69 19.10
C MET A 152 2.82 10.26 19.82
N ALA A 153 3.97 10.52 19.21
CA ALA A 153 5.26 10.37 19.89
C ALA A 153 5.44 11.56 20.86
N THR A 154 5.04 11.38 22.12
CA THR A 154 5.39 12.35 23.17
C THR A 154 6.80 12.05 23.66
N CYS A 155 7.78 12.85 23.23
CA CYS A 155 9.11 12.82 23.83
C CYS A 155 9.01 13.43 25.24
N ILE A 156 9.26 12.64 26.29
CA ILE A 156 9.37 13.16 27.66
C ILE A 156 10.81 13.66 27.80
N ALA A 157 10.98 14.98 27.86
CA ALA A 157 12.27 15.62 28.16
C ALA A 157 12.64 15.49 29.65
#